data_AF-A0A929QJV0-F1
#
_entry.id   AF-A0A929QJV0-F1
#
_cell.length_a   1.000
_cell.length_b   1.000
_cell.length_c   1.000
_cell.angle_alpha   90.00
_cell.angle_beta   90.00
_cell.angle_gamma   90.00
#
_symmetry.space_group_name_H-M   'P 1'
#
loop_
_entity.id
_entity.type
_entity.pdbx_description
1 polymer ?
#
loop_
_entity_poly.entity_id
_entity_poly.type
_entity_poly.pdbx_seq_one_letter_code
_entity_poly.pdbx_strand_id
1 'polypeptide(L)' 'MVIKDIKRFSDTRYKARAYICYLFSRNLPNRLPGVCLENIKAGFDKISHETENFDALYILDENGIQIE' A
#
# COMPACT_ATOMS: atom_id res chain seq x y z
N MET A 1 -17.19 -13.74 -10.31
CA MET A 1 -16.13 -13.04 -11.08
C MET A 1 -16.05 -13.65 -12.46
N VAL A 2 -16.21 -12.88 -13.54
CA VAL A 2 -16.30 -13.43 -14.91
C VAL A 2 -14.89 -13.74 -15.43
N ILE A 3 -14.71 -14.78 -16.26
CA ILE A 3 -13.40 -15.17 -16.86
C ILE A 3 -12.65 -13.97 -17.49
N LYS A 4 -13.40 -13.04 -18.07
CA LYS A 4 -12.87 -11.80 -18.66
C LYS A 4 -12.21 -10.89 -17.62
N ASP A 5 -12.77 -10.81 -16.42
CA ASP A 5 -12.24 -9.99 -15.31
C ASP A 5 -10.93 -10.58 -14.78
N ILE A 6 -10.85 -11.91 -14.68
CA ILE A 6 -9.64 -12.64 -14.27
C ILE A 6 -8.48 -12.34 -15.23
N LYS A 7 -8.72 -12.46 -16.55
CA LYS A 7 -7.70 -12.14 -17.57
C LYS A 7 -7.28 -10.67 -17.50
N ARG A 8 -8.24 -9.76 -17.43
CA ARG A 8 -7.97 -8.32 -17.36
C ARG A 8 -7.13 -7.96 -16.12
N PHE A 9 -7.45 -8.53 -14.96
CA PHE A 9 -6.67 -8.36 -13.75
C PHE A 9 -5.25 -8.88 -13.92
N SER A 10 -5.09 -10.11 -14.44
CA SER A 10 -3.77 -10.73 -14.69
C SER A 10 -2.89 -9.83 -15.56
N ASP A 11 -3.43 -9.28 -16.65
CA ASP A 11 -2.67 -8.45 -17.59
C ASP A 11 -2.33 -7.06 -17.03
N THR A 12 -3.22 -6.50 -16.21
CA THR A 12 -3.08 -5.13 -15.68
C THR A 12 -2.20 -5.09 -14.42
N ARG A 13 -2.30 -6.10 -13.54
CA ARG A 13 -1.66 -6.12 -12.23
C ARG A 13 -0.15 -5.89 -12.31
N TYR A 14 0.54 -6.53 -13.25
CA TYR A 14 1.99 -6.41 -13.38
C TYR A 14 2.41 -4.99 -13.81
N LYS A 15 1.69 -4.40 -14.77
CA LYS A 15 1.96 -3.04 -15.25
C LYS A 15 1.67 -2.00 -14.16
N ALA A 16 0.54 -2.14 -13.48
CA ALA A 16 0.17 -1.28 -12.36
C ALA A 16 1.20 -1.36 -11.23
N ARG A 17 1.61 -2.57 -10.82
CA ARG A 17 2.65 -2.75 -9.80
C ARG A 17 3.97 -2.10 -10.19
N ALA A 18 4.45 -2.33 -11.41
CA ALA A 18 5.71 -1.75 -11.86
C ALA A 18 5.68 -0.22 -11.86
N TYR A 19 4.57 0.37 -12.33
CA TYR A 19 4.37 1.81 -12.33
C TYR A 19 4.33 2.40 -10.92
N ILE A 20 3.59 1.76 -10.00
CA ILE A 20 3.50 2.18 -8.60
C ILE A 20 4.86 2.09 -7.91
N CYS A 21 5.60 0.98 -8.08
CA CYS A 21 6.94 0.84 -7.53
C CYS A 21 7.92 1.90 -8.06
N TYR A 22 7.83 2.24 -9.36
CA TYR A 22 8.62 3.31 -9.96
C TYR A 22 8.25 4.69 -9.40
N LEU A 23 6.96 5.00 -9.26
CA LEU A 23 6.51 6.26 -8.67
C LEU A 23 6.98 6.39 -7.22
N PHE A 24 6.80 5.36 -6.42
CA PHE A 24 7.17 5.39 -5.01
C PHE A 24 8.68 5.42 -4.80
N SER A 25 9.48 4.70 -5.60
CA SER A 25 10.95 4.78 -5.46
C SER A 25 11.52 6.16 -5.79
N ARG A 26 10.81 6.96 -6.60
CA ARG A 26 11.21 8.33 -6.96
C ARG A 26 10.75 9.39 -5.94
N ASN A 27 9.63 9.15 -5.26
CA ASN A 27 8.97 10.17 -4.45
C ASN A 27 8.98 9.86 -2.94
N LEU A 28 9.20 8.61 -2.54
CA LEU A 28 9.37 8.25 -1.13
C LEU A 28 10.85 8.31 -0.78
N PRO A 29 11.24 9.12 0.24
CA PRO A 29 12.60 9.12 0.73
C PRO A 29 12.95 7.72 1.25
N ASN A 30 14.06 7.17 0.77
CA ASN A 30 14.57 5.91 1.32
C ASN A 30 15.04 6.17 2.75
N ARG A 31 14.33 5.60 3.75
CA ARG A 31 14.60 5.77 5.19
C ARG A 31 14.40 7.22 5.64
N LEU A 32 13.14 7.65 5.69
CA LEU A 32 12.73 8.87 6.37
C LEU A 32 13.37 8.93 7.77
N PRO A 33 14.07 10.01 8.14
CA PRO A 33 14.60 10.16 9.50
C PRO A 33 13.43 10.31 10.48
N GLY A 34 13.48 9.58 11.60
CA GLY A 34 12.46 9.68 12.65
C GLY A 34 11.13 8.97 12.34
N VAL A 35 11.14 7.93 11.49
CA VAL A 35 9.98 7.03 11.38
C VAL A 35 9.86 6.25 12.69
N CYS A 36 8.83 6.58 13.47
CA CYS A 36 8.40 5.81 14.63
C CYS A 36 6.98 5.27 14.38
N LEU A 37 6.63 4.20 15.09
CA LEU A 37 5.36 3.51 14.89
C LEU A 37 4.15 4.43 15.14
N GLU A 38 4.27 5.35 16.09
CA GLU A 38 3.22 6.32 16.43
C GLU A 38 2.88 7.23 15.24
N ASN A 39 3.91 7.68 14.50
CA ASN A 39 3.70 8.50 13.30
C ASN A 39 3.04 7.71 12.18
N ILE A 40 3.38 6.42 12.04
CA ILE A 40 2.75 5.51 11.08
C ILE A 40 1.28 5.31 11.45
N LYS A 41 0.98 5.02 12.72
CA LYS A 41 -0.39 4.84 13.22
C LYS A 41 -1.25 6.08 13.01
N ALA A 42 -0.73 7.27 13.28
CA ALA A 42 -1.46 8.52 13.06
C ALA A 42 -1.80 8.74 11.58
N GLY A 43 -0.86 8.46 10.66
CA GLY A 43 -1.11 8.52 9.23
C GLY A 43 -2.09 7.45 8.75
N PHE A 44 -1.97 6.24 9.29
CA PHE A 44 -2.84 5.11 9.00
C PHE A 44 -4.30 5.40 9.40
N ASP A 45 -4.51 5.95 10.60
CA ASP A 45 -5.82 6.35 11.10
C ASP A 45 -6.43 7.47 10.25
N LYS A 46 -5.60 8.42 9.79
CA LYS A 46 -6.07 9.45 8.86
C LYS A 46 -6.55 8.83 7.53
N ILE A 47 -5.79 7.91 6.95
CA ILE A 47 -6.14 7.25 5.70
C ILE A 47 -7.41 6.41 5.85
N SER A 48 -7.58 5.71 6.97
CA SER A 48 -8.78 4.90 7.24
C SER A 48 -10.05 5.76 7.35
N HIS A 49 -9.93 6.99 7.86
CA HIS A 49 -11.06 7.93 7.95
C HIS A 49 -11.33 8.67 6.63
N GLU A 50 -10.30 8.97 5.83
CA GLU A 50 -10.45 9.70 4.56
C GLU A 50 -10.85 8.80 3.38
N THR A 51 -10.62 7.49 3.48
CA THR A 51 -10.85 6.54 2.37
C THR A 51 -12.10 5.72 2.64
N GLU A 52 -13.16 5.94 1.87
CA GLU A 52 -14.44 5.22 2.09
C GLU A 52 -14.48 3.81 1.45
N ASN A 53 -13.56 3.49 0.53
CA ASN A 53 -13.58 2.26 -0.27
C ASN A 53 -12.31 1.42 -0.08
N PHE A 54 -12.19 0.74 1.06
CA PHE A 54 -11.20 -0.32 1.27
C PHE A 54 -11.82 -1.50 2.03
N ASP A 55 -11.36 -2.72 1.72
CA ASP A 55 -11.81 -3.93 2.42
C ASP A 55 -11.06 -4.14 3.75
N ALA A 56 -9.76 -3.81 3.78
CA ALA A 56 -8.93 -3.85 4.97
C ALA A 56 -7.67 -2.99 4.80
N LEU A 57 -7.11 -2.53 5.91
CA LEU A 57 -5.82 -1.85 6.01
C LEU A 57 -4.99 -2.54 7.08
N TYR A 58 -3.67 -2.62 6.88
CA TYR A 58 -2.74 -3.28 7.80
C TYR A 58 -1.42 -2.50 7.92
N ILE A 59 -0.78 -2.59 9.09
CA ILE A 59 0.59 -2.15 9.31
C ILE A 59 1.49 -3.38 9.41
N LEU A 60 2.54 -3.43 8.59
CA LEU A 60 3.51 -4.52 8.57
C LEU A 60 4.86 -4.07 9.11
N ASP A 61 5.56 -4.97 9.80
CA ASP A 61 6.96 -4.80 10.15
C ASP A 61 7.89 -5.03 8.94
N GLU A 62 9.19 -4.83 9.15
CA GLU A 62 10.23 -5.06 8.14
C GLU A 62 10.35 -6.51 7.64
N ASN A 63 9.82 -7.48 8.38
CA ASN A 63 9.74 -8.89 8.01
C ASN A 63 8.43 -9.24 7.30
N GLY A 64 7.51 -8.28 7.16
CA GLY A 64 6.18 -8.47 6.57
C GLY A 64 5.15 -9.06 7.54
N ILE A 65 5.41 -9.03 8.85
CA ILE A 65 4.50 -9.48 9.91
C ILE A 65 3.54 -8.35 10.27
N GLN A 66 2.24 -8.66 10.36
CA GLN A 66 1.23 -7.69 10.78
C GLN A 66 1.43 -7.32 12.26
N ILE A 67 1.49 -6.01 12.52
CA ILE A 67 1.53 -5.43 13.87
C ILE A 67 0.17 -4.84 14.25
N GLU A 68 -0.62 -4.41 13.26
CA GLU A 68 -1.98 -3.85 13.40
C GLU A 68 -2.81 -4.16 12.16
#